data_AF-A0A8T5TAR4-F1
#
_entry.id   AF-A0A8T5TAR4-F1
#
_cell.length_a   1.000
_cell.length_b   1.000
_cell.length_c   1.000
_cell.angle_alpha   90.00
_cell.angle_beta   90.00
_cell.angle_gamma   90.00
#
_symmetry.space_group_name_H-M   'P 1'
#
loop_
_entity.id
_entity.type
_entity.pdbx_description
1 polymer ?
#
loop_
_entity_poly.entity_id
_entity_poly.type
_entity_poly.pdbx_seq_one_letter_code
_entity_poly.pdbx_strand_id
1 'polypeptide(L)'
;MSINLGATPLILILFITLEILLIIIPNLIASYIEKKSFKEELVDMGFSLSNYNIKRILLLISQGILIGVIFYFIGGWIFIFFVDIVIKNVLGTVFVENAINNTINVEPINPQIIELVIIIVLQVLIVGPCEEGFFRGFIFKKIKNKSKYYIALIISALCFTLYHIPPILVPFSTMITFFGYYFTFGLLFGVLYRINKESLLPNLVAHSLFNILVIIF
;
A
#
# COMPACT_ATOMS: atom_id res chain seq x y z
N MET A 1 21.23 -2.49 11.27
CA MET A 1 21.18 -3.85 10.70
C MET A 1 19.89 -3.89 9.90
N SER A 2 19.98 -4.01 8.57
CA SER A 2 18.80 -4.09 7.71
C SER A 2 18.03 -5.39 7.98
N ILE A 3 16.71 -5.30 8.08
CA ILE A 3 15.84 -6.49 8.12
C ILE A 3 15.66 -6.95 6.67
N ASN A 4 16.06 -8.18 6.36
CA ASN A 4 15.95 -8.71 5.00
C ASN A 4 14.91 -9.84 4.94
N LEU A 5 13.66 -9.48 4.64
CA LEU A 5 12.56 -10.42 4.48
C LEU A 5 12.63 -11.15 3.13
N GLY A 6 13.19 -10.50 2.11
CA GLY A 6 13.40 -11.05 0.77
C GLY A 6 14.52 -12.09 0.64
N ALA A 7 15.34 -12.26 1.67
CA ALA A 7 16.46 -13.21 1.68
C ALA A 7 16.02 -14.68 1.54
N THR A 8 14.83 -15.01 2.02
CA THR A 8 14.24 -16.34 1.79
C THR A 8 12.80 -16.18 1.29
N PRO A 9 12.46 -16.71 0.09
CA PRO A 9 11.13 -16.59 -0.48
C PRO A 9 10.02 -17.11 0.44
N LEU A 10 10.30 -18.16 1.23
CA LEU A 10 9.35 -18.70 2.19
C LEU A 10 9.01 -17.71 3.32
N ILE A 11 9.99 -16.98 3.85
CA ILE A 11 9.75 -15.95 4.87
C ILE A 11 8.94 -14.81 4.24
N LEU A 12 9.32 -14.36 3.04
CA LEU A 12 8.57 -13.32 2.34
C LEU A 12 7.10 -13.72 2.11
N ILE A 13 6.86 -14.95 1.63
CA ILE A 13 5.50 -15.50 1.46
C ILE A 13 4.75 -15.51 2.79
N LEU A 14 5.37 -15.98 3.87
CA LEU A 14 4.75 -15.99 5.19
C LEU A 14 4.32 -14.57 5.62
N PHE A 15 5.21 -13.58 5.50
CA PHE A 15 4.88 -12.20 5.89
C PHE A 15 3.78 -11.59 5.02
N ILE A 16 3.80 -11.84 3.70
CA ILE A 16 2.71 -11.41 2.81
C ILE A 16 1.38 -12.02 3.27
N THR A 17 1.35 -13.32 3.59
CA THR A 17 0.10 -13.95 4.06
C THR A 17 -0.42 -13.39 5.38
N LEU A 18 0.46 -12.87 6.24
CA LEU A 18 0.06 -12.22 7.49
C LEU A 18 -0.65 -10.88 7.27
N GLU A 19 -0.54 -10.25 6.10
CA GLU A 19 -1.26 -9.02 5.80
C GLU A 19 -2.79 -9.18 5.80
N ILE A 20 -3.29 -10.41 5.69
CA ILE A 20 -4.72 -10.71 5.91
C ILE A 20 -5.21 -10.15 7.27
N LEU A 21 -4.33 -10.06 8.26
CA LEU A 21 -4.63 -9.48 9.56
C LEU A 21 -5.03 -7.99 9.49
N LEU A 22 -4.56 -7.24 8.48
CA LEU A 22 -4.97 -5.86 8.22
C LEU A 22 -6.46 -5.74 7.89
N ILE A 23 -7.09 -6.82 7.45
CA ILE A 23 -8.54 -6.88 7.22
C ILE A 23 -9.23 -7.54 8.41
N ILE A 24 -8.74 -8.70 8.87
CA ILE A 24 -9.44 -9.48 9.89
C ILE A 24 -9.55 -8.71 11.22
N ILE A 25 -8.42 -8.22 11.75
CA ILE A 25 -8.38 -7.60 13.09
C ILE A 25 -9.27 -6.35 13.18
N PRO A 26 -9.10 -5.32 12.33
CA PRO A 26 -9.90 -4.11 12.45
C PRO A 26 -11.39 -4.34 12.17
N ASN A 27 -11.74 -5.28 11.28
CA ASN A 27 -13.14 -5.61 11.04
C ASN A 27 -13.78 -6.35 12.21
N LEU A 28 -13.07 -7.27 12.87
CA LEU A 28 -13.60 -7.91 14.07
C LEU A 28 -13.85 -6.89 15.19
N ILE A 29 -12.91 -5.97 15.39
CA ILE A 29 -13.04 -4.90 16.38
C ILE A 29 -14.21 -3.97 16.02
N ALA A 30 -14.29 -3.52 14.77
CA ALA A 30 -15.37 -2.63 14.33
C ALA A 30 -16.74 -3.31 14.36
N SER A 31 -16.84 -4.56 13.93
CA SER A 31 -18.06 -5.38 14.01
C SER A 31 -18.57 -5.47 15.45
N TYR A 32 -17.67 -5.70 16.41
CA TYR A 32 -18.03 -5.72 17.83
C TYR A 32 -18.52 -4.35 18.35
N ILE A 33 -17.82 -3.27 18.01
CA ILE A 33 -18.14 -1.91 18.48
C ILE A 33 -19.41 -1.35 17.83
N GLU A 34 -19.56 -1.51 16.51
CA GLU A 34 -20.65 -0.96 15.71
C GLU A 34 -21.89 -1.88 15.68
N LYS A 35 -21.80 -3.07 16.27
CA LYS A 35 -22.88 -4.09 16.29
C LYS A 35 -23.36 -4.47 14.89
N LYS A 36 -22.46 -4.46 13.92
CA LYS A 36 -22.68 -4.94 12.55
C LYS A 36 -22.02 -6.30 12.37
N SER A 37 -22.51 -7.09 11.43
CA SER A 37 -21.83 -8.32 11.03
C SER A 37 -20.50 -8.03 10.33
N PHE A 38 -19.56 -8.97 10.40
CA PHE A 38 -18.27 -8.87 9.70
C PHE A 38 -18.44 -8.63 8.18
N LYS A 39 -19.47 -9.24 7.58
CA LYS A 39 -19.78 -9.06 6.16
C LYS A 39 -20.24 -7.64 5.86
N GLU A 40 -21.05 -7.03 6.72
CA GLU A 40 -21.48 -5.64 6.56
C GLU A 40 -20.30 -4.68 6.66
N GLU A 41 -19.34 -4.92 7.57
CA GLU A 41 -18.11 -4.12 7.63
C GLU A 41 -17.28 -4.22 6.34
N LEU A 42 -17.11 -5.41 5.77
CA LEU A 42 -16.43 -5.56 4.47
C LEU A 42 -17.14 -4.84 3.32
N VAL A 43 -18.49 -4.89 3.30
CA VAL A 43 -19.28 -4.14 2.33
C VAL A 43 -19.09 -2.64 2.52
N ASP A 44 -19.13 -2.17 3.77
CA ASP A 44 -18.89 -0.78 4.14
C ASP A 44 -17.48 -0.34 3.74
N MET A 45 -16.46 -1.18 3.82
CA MET A 45 -15.11 -0.88 3.35
C MET A 45 -15.01 -0.71 1.83
N GLY A 46 -16.00 -1.12 1.05
CA GLY A 46 -16.02 -0.97 -0.41
C GLY A 46 -15.59 -2.22 -1.17
N PHE A 47 -15.59 -3.40 -0.55
CA PHE A 47 -15.38 -4.69 -1.23
C PHE A 47 -16.58 -5.17 -2.04
N SER A 48 -17.76 -4.56 -1.88
CA SER A 48 -18.94 -4.96 -2.64
C SER A 48 -18.89 -4.48 -4.10
N LEU A 49 -19.04 -5.44 -5.02
CA LEU A 49 -19.23 -5.19 -6.45
C LEU A 49 -20.70 -5.35 -6.90
N SER A 50 -21.62 -5.69 -5.98
CA SER A 50 -23.02 -6.04 -6.30
C SER A 50 -23.77 -4.95 -7.06
N ASN A 51 -23.35 -3.70 -6.88
CA ASN A 51 -24.01 -2.53 -7.45
C ASN A 51 -23.43 -2.11 -8.80
N TYR A 52 -22.43 -2.83 -9.32
CA TYR A 52 -21.78 -2.51 -10.59
C TYR A 52 -22.22 -3.44 -11.71
N ASN A 53 -22.55 -2.85 -12.86
CA ASN A 53 -22.69 -3.62 -14.08
C ASN A 53 -21.31 -4.00 -14.64
N ILE A 54 -21.28 -4.98 -15.56
CA ILE A 54 -20.03 -5.48 -16.15
C ILE A 54 -19.21 -4.38 -16.82
N LYS A 55 -19.85 -3.42 -17.49
CA LYS A 55 -19.16 -2.28 -18.13
C LYS A 55 -18.41 -1.42 -17.11
N ARG A 56 -19.01 -1.17 -15.96
CA ARG A 56 -18.38 -0.40 -14.87
C ARG A 56 -17.22 -1.17 -14.25
N ILE A 57 -17.36 -2.48 -14.05
CA ILE A 57 -16.27 -3.34 -13.55
C ILE A 57 -15.07 -3.29 -14.50
N LEU A 58 -15.30 -3.50 -15.80
CA LEU A 58 -14.24 -3.44 -16.83
C LEU A 58 -13.55 -2.07 -16.87
N LEU A 59 -14.31 -0.98 -16.74
CA LEU A 59 -13.77 0.37 -16.69
C LEU A 59 -12.88 0.60 -15.44
N LEU A 60 -13.30 0.11 -14.28
CA LEU A 60 -12.51 0.26 -13.05
C LEU A 60 -11.22 -0.55 -13.11
N ILE A 61 -11.27 -1.75 -13.68
CA ILE A 61 -10.09 -2.59 -13.91
C ILE A 61 -9.14 -1.91 -14.90
N SER A 62 -9.64 -1.44 -16.05
CA SER A 62 -8.78 -0.78 -17.05
C SER A 62 -8.15 0.50 -16.52
N GLN A 63 -8.89 1.28 -15.73
CA GLN A 63 -8.36 2.44 -15.03
C GLN A 63 -7.29 2.03 -14.02
N GLY A 64 -7.52 1.00 -13.22
CA GLY A 64 -6.55 0.47 -12.27
C GLY A 64 -5.25 0.05 -12.97
N ILE A 65 -5.33 -0.66 -14.09
CA ILE A 65 -4.17 -1.07 -14.89
C ILE A 65 -3.41 0.17 -15.38
N LEU A 66 -4.10 1.12 -16.02
CA LEU A 66 -3.46 2.34 -16.53
C LEU A 66 -2.76 3.13 -15.42
N ILE A 67 -3.43 3.31 -14.28
CA ILE A 67 -2.88 4.03 -13.14
C ILE A 67 -1.71 3.28 -12.51
N GLY A 68 -1.77 1.95 -12.39
CA GLY A 68 -0.66 1.14 -11.88
C GLY A 68 0.60 1.28 -12.72
N VAL A 69 0.46 1.27 -14.05
CA VAL A 69 1.59 1.53 -14.98
C VAL A 69 2.12 2.95 -14.82
N ILE A 70 1.25 3.96 -14.75
CA ILE A 70 1.67 5.34 -14.51
C ILE A 70 2.42 5.46 -13.18
N PHE A 71 1.91 4.85 -12.12
CA PHE A 71 2.50 4.82 -10.79
C PHE A 71 3.90 4.21 -10.79
N TYR A 72 4.12 3.14 -11.55
CA TYR A 72 5.45 2.56 -11.74
C TYR A 72 6.43 3.59 -12.32
N PHE A 73 6.08 4.22 -13.44
CA PHE A 73 6.96 5.20 -14.09
C PHE A 73 7.22 6.44 -13.22
N ILE A 74 6.18 7.02 -12.61
CA ILE A 74 6.37 8.20 -11.76
C ILE A 74 7.01 7.86 -10.42
N GLY A 75 6.93 6.62 -9.95
CA GLY A 75 7.51 6.16 -8.69
C GLY A 75 9.01 6.43 -8.63
N GLY A 76 9.74 6.08 -9.70
CA GLY A 76 11.18 6.40 -9.80
C GLY A 76 11.46 7.90 -9.72
N TRP A 77 10.66 8.73 -10.39
CA TRP A 77 10.81 10.20 -10.32
C TRP A 77 10.51 10.75 -8.93
N ILE A 78 9.48 10.25 -8.25
CA ILE A 78 9.13 10.63 -6.87
C ILE A 78 10.28 10.23 -5.93
N PHE A 79 10.83 9.03 -6.09
CA PHE A 79 11.98 8.56 -5.32
C PHE A 79 13.17 9.49 -5.50
N ILE A 80 13.59 9.75 -6.75
CA ILE A 80 14.72 10.63 -7.06
C ILE A 80 14.49 12.02 -6.47
N PHE A 81 13.27 12.56 -6.60
CA PHE A 81 12.93 13.87 -6.07
C PHE A 81 13.11 13.92 -4.54
N PHE A 82 12.51 13.00 -3.79
CA PHE A 82 12.60 13.05 -2.33
C PHE A 82 13.97 12.62 -1.81
N VAL A 83 14.53 11.52 -2.31
CA VAL A 83 15.76 10.92 -1.78
C VAL A 83 16.99 11.67 -2.29
N ASP A 84 17.18 11.75 -3.60
CA ASP A 84 18.40 12.28 -4.22
C ASP A 84 18.41 13.80 -4.32
N ILE A 85 17.27 14.44 -4.54
CA ILE A 85 17.19 15.90 -4.66
C ILE A 85 16.95 16.54 -3.30
N VAL A 86 15.90 16.17 -2.56
CA VAL A 86 15.57 16.85 -1.30
C VAL A 86 16.51 16.40 -0.19
N ILE A 87 16.49 15.12 0.18
CA ILE A 87 17.15 14.65 1.40
C ILE A 87 18.67 14.66 1.27
N LYS A 88 19.22 14.20 0.15
CA LYS A 88 20.67 14.20 -0.08
C LYS A 88 21.27 15.61 -0.05
N ASN A 89 20.58 16.63 -0.56
CA ASN A 89 21.06 18.01 -0.53
C ASN A 89 20.92 18.64 0.86
N VAL A 90 19.91 18.28 1.64
CA VAL A 90 19.66 18.85 2.98
C VAL A 90 20.48 18.16 4.07
N LEU A 91 20.61 16.83 4.01
CA LEU A 91 21.19 15.99 5.08
C LEU A 91 22.48 15.27 4.67
N GLY A 92 22.87 15.35 3.39
CA GLY A 92 24.13 14.79 2.88
C GLY A 92 24.05 13.33 2.43
N THR A 93 25.08 12.88 1.72
CA THR A 93 25.15 11.54 1.13
C THR A 93 25.22 10.44 2.18
N VAL A 94 26.02 10.63 3.24
CA VAL A 94 26.19 9.67 4.33
C VAL A 94 24.86 9.37 5.03
N PHE A 95 23.99 10.38 5.19
CA PHE A 95 22.67 10.20 5.78
C PHE A 95 21.77 9.31 4.91
N VAL A 96 21.75 9.57 3.61
CA VAL A 96 20.96 8.79 2.63
C VAL A 96 21.48 7.36 2.51
N GLU A 97 22.80 7.17 2.44
CA GLU A 97 23.40 5.82 2.41
C GLU A 97 23.06 5.03 3.68
N ASN A 98 23.12 5.66 4.85
CA ASN A 98 22.69 5.04 6.10
C ASN A 98 21.20 4.65 6.04
N ALA A 99 20.34 5.52 5.51
CA ALA A 99 18.91 5.26 5.36
C ALA A 99 18.62 4.08 4.44
N ILE A 100 19.26 4.02 3.27
CA ILE A 100 19.12 2.94 2.28
C ILE A 100 19.62 1.61 2.85
N ASN A 101 20.77 1.63 3.53
CA ASN A 101 21.37 0.42 4.11
C ASN A 101 20.62 -0.15 5.33
N ASN A 102 19.60 0.55 5.83
CA ASN A 102 18.77 0.11 6.95
C ASN A 102 17.27 0.04 6.60
N THR A 103 16.93 -0.03 5.31
CA THR A 103 15.56 -0.37 4.87
C THR A 103 15.21 -1.82 5.21
N ILE A 104 13.91 -2.11 5.21
CA ILE A 104 13.41 -3.48 5.23
C ILE A 104 13.39 -3.96 3.78
N ASN A 105 14.26 -4.90 3.44
CA ASN A 105 14.30 -5.45 2.09
C ASN A 105 13.19 -6.51 1.93
N VAL A 106 12.28 -6.26 0.99
CA VAL A 106 11.16 -7.13 0.62
C VAL A 106 11.26 -7.64 -0.82
N GLU A 107 12.36 -7.33 -1.51
CA GLU A 107 12.63 -7.81 -2.86
C GLU A 107 13.14 -9.25 -2.80
N PRO A 108 12.52 -10.20 -3.53
CA PRO A 108 12.96 -11.58 -3.52
C PRO A 108 14.34 -11.72 -4.16
N ILE A 109 15.29 -12.31 -3.43
CA ILE A 109 16.66 -12.53 -3.92
C ILE A 109 16.73 -13.90 -4.61
N ASN A 110 16.95 -13.92 -5.93
CA ASN A 110 17.05 -15.12 -6.77
C ASN A 110 15.90 -16.15 -6.56
N PRO A 111 14.62 -15.73 -6.67
CA PRO A 111 13.50 -16.66 -6.50
C PRO A 111 13.47 -17.70 -7.62
N GLN A 112 13.07 -18.93 -7.31
CA GLN A 112 12.66 -19.89 -8.32
C GLN A 112 11.42 -19.36 -9.06
N ILE A 113 11.20 -19.80 -10.31
CA ILE A 113 10.04 -19.37 -11.11
C ILE A 113 8.73 -19.62 -10.36
N ILE A 114 8.60 -20.76 -9.68
CA ILE A 114 7.40 -21.08 -8.91
C ILE A 114 7.19 -20.13 -7.71
N GLU A 115 8.26 -19.75 -7.03
CA GLU A 115 8.21 -18.81 -5.90
C GLU A 115 7.85 -17.41 -6.37
N LEU A 116 8.42 -16.97 -7.49
CA LEU A 116 8.08 -15.70 -8.12
C LEU A 116 6.61 -15.64 -8.53
N VAL A 117 6.08 -16.70 -9.15
CA VAL A 117 4.66 -16.81 -9.51
C VAL A 117 3.78 -16.74 -8.27
N ILE A 118 4.14 -17.44 -7.19
CA ILE A 118 3.40 -17.37 -5.92
C ILE A 118 3.40 -15.94 -5.37
N ILE A 119 4.55 -15.26 -5.33
CA ILE A 119 4.66 -13.88 -4.85
C ILE A 119 3.77 -12.95 -5.67
N ILE A 120 3.82 -13.04 -7.00
CA ILE A 120 2.98 -12.23 -7.91
C ILE A 120 1.49 -12.46 -7.65
N VAL A 121 1.07 -13.73 -7.47
CA VAL A 121 -0.32 -14.06 -7.14
C VAL A 121 -0.72 -13.46 -5.80
N LEU A 122 0.17 -13.52 -4.80
CA LEU A 122 -0.09 -12.93 -3.49
C LEU A 122 -0.16 -11.40 -3.52
N GLN A 123 0.56 -10.72 -4.42
CA GLN A 123 0.40 -9.27 -4.61
C GLN A 123 -1.04 -8.91 -5.00
N VAL A 124 -1.67 -9.71 -5.86
CA VAL A 124 -3.04 -9.48 -6.33
C VAL A 124 -4.10 -9.93 -5.32
N LEU A 125 -3.88 -11.07 -4.67
CA LEU A 125 -4.90 -11.67 -3.80
C LEU A 125 -4.84 -11.16 -2.36
N ILE A 126 -3.65 -10.80 -1.88
CA ILE A 126 -3.41 -10.45 -0.48
C ILE A 126 -2.98 -9.00 -0.36
N VAL A 127 -1.81 -8.62 -0.88
CA VAL A 127 -1.20 -7.30 -0.59
C VAL A 127 -2.11 -6.15 -1.03
N GLY A 128 -2.43 -6.08 -2.32
CA GLY A 128 -3.29 -5.02 -2.86
C GLY A 128 -4.65 -4.93 -2.13
N PRO A 129 -5.42 -6.03 -2.01
CA PRO A 129 -6.69 -6.02 -1.29
C PRO A 129 -6.59 -5.68 0.20
N CYS A 130 -5.58 -6.20 0.91
CA CYS A 130 -5.46 -6.03 2.36
C CYS A 130 -4.99 -4.62 2.72
N GLU A 131 -3.96 -4.11 2.05
CA GLU A 131 -3.48 -2.76 2.27
C GLU A 131 -4.52 -1.72 1.85
N GLU A 132 -5.05 -1.79 0.62
CA GLU A 132 -6.04 -0.81 0.16
C GLU A 132 -7.33 -0.91 0.98
N GLY A 133 -7.75 -2.13 1.33
CA GLY A 133 -8.88 -2.34 2.22
C GLY A 133 -8.66 -1.66 3.57
N PHE A 134 -7.50 -1.84 4.20
CA PHE A 134 -7.22 -1.23 5.50
C PHE A 134 -7.07 0.29 5.42
N PHE A 135 -6.20 0.81 4.57
CA PHE A 135 -5.92 2.25 4.57
C PHE A 135 -7.08 3.05 3.98
N ARG A 136 -7.75 2.56 2.92
CA ARG A 136 -8.77 3.32 2.17
C ARG A 136 -10.17 2.87 2.57
N GLY A 137 -10.39 1.57 2.59
CA GLY A 137 -11.68 0.99 2.98
C GLY A 137 -12.01 1.24 4.46
N PHE A 138 -11.03 1.07 5.36
CA PHE A 138 -11.24 1.22 6.80
C PHE A 138 -10.87 2.62 7.31
N ILE A 139 -9.57 2.96 7.38
CA ILE A 139 -9.08 4.18 8.05
C ILE A 139 -9.68 5.42 7.42
N PHE A 140 -9.47 5.61 6.11
CA PHE A 140 -9.98 6.76 5.40
C PHE A 140 -11.49 6.91 5.57
N LYS A 141 -12.26 5.83 5.38
CA LYS A 141 -13.72 5.89 5.41
C LYS A 141 -14.26 6.21 6.80
N LYS A 142 -13.76 5.55 7.84
CA LYS A 142 -14.19 5.80 9.23
C LYS A 142 -13.89 7.24 9.66
N ILE A 143 -12.75 7.81 9.25
CA ILE A 143 -12.41 9.21 9.54
C ILE A 143 -13.30 10.15 8.72
N LYS A 144 -13.49 9.89 7.43
CA LYS A 144 -14.31 10.72 6.53
C LYS A 144 -15.78 10.75 6.96
N ASN A 145 -16.29 9.70 7.61
CA ASN A 145 -17.65 9.70 8.15
C ASN A 145 -17.81 10.63 9.36
N LYS A 146 -16.71 11.03 10.02
CA LYS A 146 -16.71 11.90 11.21
C LYS A 146 -16.05 13.25 10.98
N SER A 147 -15.49 13.48 9.78
CA SER A 147 -14.61 14.60 9.50
C SER A 147 -14.62 14.97 8.01
N LYS A 148 -13.86 16.00 7.65
CA LYS A 148 -13.72 16.45 6.27
C LYS A 148 -12.81 15.50 5.48
N TYR A 149 -13.08 15.40 4.18
CA TYR A 149 -12.34 14.53 3.26
C TYR A 149 -10.81 14.72 3.34
N TYR A 150 -10.31 15.95 3.36
CA TYR A 150 -8.87 16.19 3.37
C TYR A 150 -8.19 15.68 4.65
N ILE A 151 -8.91 15.68 5.78
CA ILE A 151 -8.42 15.14 7.05
C ILE A 151 -8.30 13.61 6.94
N ALA A 152 -9.32 12.95 6.39
CA ALA A 152 -9.28 11.51 6.14
C ALA A 152 -8.16 11.11 5.18
N LEU A 153 -7.96 11.91 4.12
CA LEU A 153 -6.89 11.71 3.14
C LEU A 153 -5.51 11.78 3.80
N ILE A 154 -5.24 12.86 4.54
CA ILE A 154 -3.94 13.06 5.20
C ILE A 154 -3.68 11.97 6.24
N ILE A 155 -4.66 11.66 7.10
CA ILE A 155 -4.45 10.64 8.15
C ILE A 155 -4.26 9.25 7.54
N SER A 156 -5.05 8.87 6.54
CA SER A 156 -4.87 7.60 5.84
C SER A 156 -3.49 7.50 5.18
N ALA A 157 -3.02 8.58 4.54
CA ALA A 157 -1.69 8.63 3.94
C ALA A 157 -0.56 8.58 4.99
N LEU A 158 -0.73 9.23 6.15
CA LEU A 158 0.21 9.12 7.27
C LEU A 158 0.28 7.68 7.81
N CYS A 159 -0.87 7.03 8.02
CA CYS A 159 -0.91 5.62 8.44
C CYS A 159 -0.23 4.70 7.42
N PHE A 160 -0.49 4.91 6.12
CA PHE A 160 0.17 4.17 5.04
C PHE A 160 1.69 4.37 5.07
N THR A 161 2.14 5.61 5.27
CA THR A 161 3.56 5.96 5.37
C THR A 161 4.22 5.26 6.54
N LEU A 162 3.64 5.37 7.73
CA LEU A 162 4.20 4.75 8.95
C LEU A 162 4.20 3.23 8.89
N TYR A 163 3.29 2.62 8.12
CA TYR A 163 3.32 1.17 7.87
C TYR A 163 4.53 0.76 7.04
N HIS A 164 4.91 1.55 6.04
CA HIS A 164 6.06 1.27 5.16
C HIS A 164 7.42 1.66 5.77
N ILE A 165 7.43 2.63 6.68
CA ILE A 165 8.61 3.01 7.47
C ILE A 165 8.31 2.91 8.98
N PRO A 166 8.12 1.67 9.49
CA PRO A 166 7.70 1.42 10.87
C PRO A 166 8.72 1.97 11.88
N PRO A 167 8.38 2.98 12.71
CA PRO A 167 9.34 3.70 13.55
C PRO A 167 10.12 2.85 14.56
N ILE A 168 9.60 1.67 14.89
CA ILE A 168 10.20 0.72 15.85
C ILE A 168 11.23 -0.19 15.15
N LEU A 169 11.10 -0.40 13.85
CA LEU A 169 11.92 -1.37 13.10
C LEU A 169 13.00 -0.70 12.23
N VAL A 170 12.81 0.57 11.85
CA VAL A 170 13.77 1.30 11.00
C VAL A 170 14.31 2.54 11.73
N PRO A 171 15.57 2.96 11.48
CA PRO A 171 16.12 4.14 12.10
C PRO A 171 15.48 5.44 11.58
N PHE A 172 15.67 6.52 12.35
CA PHE A 172 15.20 7.85 11.99
C PHE A 172 15.68 8.31 10.59
N SER A 173 16.88 7.92 10.18
CA SER A 173 17.42 8.21 8.84
C SER A 173 16.54 7.63 7.74
N THR A 174 16.17 6.34 7.85
CA THR A 174 15.25 5.66 6.92
C THR A 174 13.87 6.30 6.96
N MET A 175 13.33 6.61 8.15
CA MET A 175 12.02 7.25 8.27
C MET A 175 11.97 8.58 7.49
N ILE A 176 12.90 9.50 7.76
CA ILE A 176 12.91 10.82 7.13
C ILE A 176 13.17 10.72 5.62
N THR A 177 14.07 9.83 5.21
CA THR A 177 14.44 9.68 3.79
C THR A 177 13.28 9.23 2.92
N PHE A 178 12.48 8.27 3.39
CA PHE A 178 11.40 7.67 2.62
C PHE A 178 10.01 8.22 2.94
N PHE A 179 9.88 9.11 3.94
CA PHE A 179 8.59 9.69 4.33
C PHE A 179 7.87 10.32 3.13
N GLY A 180 8.56 11.20 2.40
CA GLY A 180 7.96 11.92 1.27
C GLY A 180 7.48 10.98 0.15
N TYR A 181 8.23 9.91 -0.11
CA TYR A 181 7.91 8.90 -1.10
C TYR A 181 6.61 8.15 -0.74
N TYR A 182 6.56 7.50 0.43
CA TYR A 182 5.38 6.73 0.84
C TYR A 182 4.18 7.62 1.14
N PHE A 183 4.38 8.82 1.67
CA PHE A 183 3.29 9.77 1.90
C PHE A 183 2.65 10.23 0.59
N THR A 184 3.44 10.46 -0.45
CA THR A 184 2.94 10.82 -1.79
C THR A 184 2.08 9.69 -2.36
N PHE A 185 2.54 8.44 -2.32
CA PHE A 185 1.73 7.29 -2.73
C PHE A 185 0.48 7.12 -1.86
N GLY A 186 0.62 7.33 -0.55
CA GLY A 186 -0.47 7.42 0.41
C GLY A 186 -1.61 8.31 -0.06
N LEU A 187 -1.27 9.54 -0.45
CA LEU A 187 -2.18 10.54 -1.01
C LEU A 187 -2.72 10.13 -2.39
N LEU A 188 -1.86 9.67 -3.30
CA LEU A 188 -2.26 9.30 -4.67
C LEU A 188 -3.32 8.19 -4.67
N PHE A 189 -3.13 7.12 -3.89
CA PHE A 189 -4.13 6.07 -3.73
C PHE A 189 -5.40 6.59 -3.03
N GLY A 190 -5.29 7.48 -2.05
CA GLY A 190 -6.45 8.11 -1.42
C GLY A 190 -7.27 8.99 -2.37
N VAL A 191 -6.61 9.70 -3.29
CA VAL A 191 -7.26 10.46 -4.36
C VAL A 191 -7.92 9.51 -5.36
N LEU A 192 -7.22 8.45 -5.81
CA LEU A 192 -7.77 7.43 -6.70
C LEU A 192 -9.05 6.79 -6.14
N TYR A 193 -9.06 6.48 -4.84
CA TYR A 193 -10.21 5.95 -4.14
C TYR A 193 -11.38 6.94 -4.15
N ARG A 194 -11.09 8.22 -3.90
CA ARG A 194 -12.10 9.29 -3.86
C ARG A 194 -12.75 9.55 -5.20
N ILE A 195 -11.97 9.68 -6.28
CA ILE A 195 -12.48 9.96 -7.63
C ILE A 195 -13.35 8.81 -8.13
N ASN A 196 -13.10 7.59 -7.65
CA ASN A 196 -13.87 6.39 -7.96
C ASN A 196 -15.02 6.11 -7.01
N LYS A 197 -15.51 7.14 -6.31
CA LYS A 197 -16.67 7.06 -5.40
C LYS A 197 -16.50 5.99 -4.33
N GLU A 198 -15.30 5.90 -3.75
CA GLU A 198 -14.99 4.97 -2.65
C GLU A 198 -15.07 3.49 -3.09
N SER A 199 -14.79 3.21 -4.36
CA SER A 199 -14.57 1.84 -4.86
C SER A 199 -13.11 1.43 -4.67
N LEU A 200 -12.88 0.26 -4.08
CA LEU A 200 -11.53 -0.31 -3.91
C LEU A 200 -10.99 -0.97 -5.19
N LEU A 201 -11.84 -1.32 -6.15
CA LEU A 201 -11.44 -2.06 -7.35
C LEU A 201 -10.33 -1.41 -8.19
N PRO A 202 -10.35 -0.10 -8.51
CA PRO A 202 -9.25 0.51 -9.24
C PRO A 202 -7.97 0.58 -8.39
N ASN A 203 -8.10 0.80 -7.08
CA ASN A 203 -6.99 0.86 -6.13
C ASN A 203 -6.27 -0.48 -6.02
N LEU A 204 -6.99 -1.56 -5.78
CA LEU A 204 -6.41 -2.90 -5.62
C LEU A 204 -5.67 -3.32 -6.91
N VAL A 205 -6.23 -3.00 -8.09
CA VAL A 205 -5.58 -3.33 -9.37
C VAL A 205 -4.34 -2.47 -9.57
N ALA A 206 -4.43 -1.16 -9.33
CA ALA A 206 -3.30 -0.25 -9.49
C ALA A 206 -2.14 -0.59 -8.55
N HIS A 207 -2.43 -0.85 -7.28
CA HIS A 207 -1.44 -1.19 -6.27
C HIS A 207 -0.79 -2.54 -6.59
N SER A 208 -1.58 -3.59 -6.84
CA SER A 208 -1.03 -4.91 -7.17
C SER A 208 -0.14 -4.85 -8.41
N LEU A 209 -0.58 -4.15 -9.47
CA LEU A 209 0.20 -4.01 -10.69
C LEU A 209 1.48 -3.19 -10.46
N PHE A 210 1.39 -2.10 -9.71
CA PHE A 210 2.56 -1.31 -9.33
C PHE A 210 3.61 -2.18 -8.64
N ASN A 211 3.22 -2.95 -7.61
CA ASN A 211 4.15 -3.83 -6.89
C ASN A 211 4.73 -4.92 -7.80
N ILE A 212 3.91 -5.54 -8.65
CA ILE A 212 4.36 -6.56 -9.61
C ILE A 212 5.41 -5.98 -10.56
N LEU A 213 5.19 -4.76 -11.08
CA LEU A 213 6.13 -4.11 -11.98
C LEU A 213 7.46 -3.81 -11.28
N VAL A 214 7.42 -3.32 -10.03
CA VAL A 214 8.63 -3.09 -9.22
C VAL A 214 9.40 -4.40 -8.95
N ILE A 215 8.69 -5.52 -8.74
CA ILE A 215 9.34 -6.83 -8.52
C ILE A 215 10.02 -7.35 -9.80
N ILE A 216 9.45 -7.06 -10.97
CA ILE A 216 9.92 -7.62 -12.25
C ILE A 216 11.01 -6.76 -12.91
N PHE A 217 10.98 -5.43 -12.73
CA PHE A 217 11.78 -4.48 -13.47
C PHE A 217 12.49 -3.46 -12.56
#